data_AF-A0AAU9U2W4-F1
#
_entry.id   AF-A0AAU9U2W4-F1
#
_cell.length_a   1.000
_cell.length_b   1.000
_cell.length_c   1.000
_cell.angle_alpha   90.00
_cell.angle_beta   90.00
_cell.angle_gamma   90.00
#
_symmetry.space_group_name_H-M   'P 1'
#
loop_
_entity.id
_entity.type
_entity.pdbx_description
1 polymer ?
#
loop_
_entity_poly.entity_id
_entity_poly.type
_entity_poly.pdbx_seq_one_letter_code
_entity_poly.pdbx_strand_id
1 'polypeptide(L)' 'MWFQQDGCPAHYARAVRDYLNEEYPDRRIGSSELRQKIDAASEEINARNFARLVKRSFVRRCRACIRAAGKQFEHLL' A
#
# COMPACT_ATOMS: atom_id res chain seq x y z
N MET A 1 8.06 7.20 11.85
CA MET A 1 7.14 6.83 10.75
C MET A 1 6.76 5.37 10.97
N TRP A 2 5.47 5.04 10.99
CA TRP A 2 5.01 3.65 11.17
C TRP A 2 4.63 3.07 9.80
N PHE A 3 5.17 1.90 9.48
CA PHE A 3 4.89 1.19 8.24
C PHE A 3 3.88 0.06 8.53
N GLN A 4 2.77 0.03 7.82
CA GLN A 4 1.70 -0.97 8.00
C GLN A 4 1.43 -1.67 6.66
N GLN A 5 1.37 -3.00 6.69
CA GLN A 5 0.97 -3.86 5.58
C GLN A 5 -0.30 -4.62 6.00
N ASP A 6 -0.99 -5.22 5.04
CA ASP A 6 -2.06 -6.16 5.35
C ASP A 6 -1.49 -7.51 5.83
N GLY A 7 -2.33 -8.31 6.48
CA GLY A 7 -1.93 -9.61 7.04
C GLY A 7 -1.84 -10.74 6.00
N CYS A 8 -1.67 -10.44 4.72
CA CYS A 8 -1.74 -11.45 3.65
C CYS A 8 -0.53 -12.42 3.72
N PRO A 9 -0.76 -13.75 3.83
CA PRO A 9 0.33 -14.75 3.90
C PRO A 9 1.25 -14.76 2.69
N ALA A 10 0.74 -14.34 1.52
CA ALA A 10 1.52 -14.23 0.28
C ALA A 10 2.69 -13.25 0.40
N HIS A 11 2.60 -12.27 1.30
CA HIS A 11 3.67 -11.30 1.55
C HIS A 11 4.82 -11.88 2.41
N TYR A 12 4.71 -13.12 2.91
CA TYR A 12 5.74 -13.76 3.75
C TYR A 12 6.11 -15.19 3.34
N ALA A 13 5.52 -15.72 2.27
CA ALA A 13 5.75 -17.11 1.85
C ALA A 13 7.18 -17.33 1.32
N ARG A 14 7.86 -18.32 1.89
CA ARG A 14 9.25 -18.66 1.55
C ARG A 14 9.40 -19.05 0.07
N ALA A 15 8.49 -19.87 -0.44
CA ALA A 15 8.49 -20.30 -1.84
C ALA A 15 8.39 -19.14 -2.84
N VAL A 16 7.65 -18.08 -2.50
CA VAL A 16 7.56 -16.87 -3.34
C VAL A 16 8.88 -16.12 -3.32
N ARG A 17 9.53 -16.00 -2.15
CA ARG A 17 10.82 -15.34 -2.03
C ARG A 17 11.91 -16.12 -2.76
N ASP A 18 11.94 -17.44 -2.60
CA ASP A 18 12.94 -18.33 -3.20
C ASP A 18 12.77 -18.38 -4.73
N TYR A 19 11.54 -18.56 -5.24
CA TYR A 19 11.25 -18.52 -6.69
C TYR A 19 11.67 -17.19 -7.33
N LEU A 20 11.38 -16.06 -6.67
CA LEU A 20 11.77 -14.74 -7.19
C LEU A 20 13.28 -14.53 -7.17
N ASN A 21 14.01 -15.13 -6.22
CA ASN A 21 15.47 -15.07 -6.18
C ASN A 21 16.12 -15.99 -7.22
N GLU A 22 15.49 -17.12 -7.55
CA GLU A 22 16.00 -18.12 -8.50
C GLU A 22 15.72 -17.77 -9.97
N GLU A 23 14.53 -17.26 -10.29
CA GLU A 23 14.15 -16.86 -11.66
C GLU A 23 14.80 -15.54 -12.11
N TYR A 24 15.18 -14.70 -11.13
CA TYR A 24 15.75 -13.38 -11.37
C TYR A 24 17.08 -13.17 -10.62
N PRO A 25 18.09 -14.05 -10.79
CA PRO A 25 19.30 -14.07 -9.96
C PRO A 25 20.17 -12.81 -10.15
N ASP A 26 20.14 -12.21 -11.34
CA ASP A 26 20.79 -10.93 -11.69
C ASP A 26 19.80 -9.88 -12.25
N ARG A 27 18.49 -10.14 -12.14
CA ARG A 27 17.44 -9.26 -12.64
C ARG A 27 16.75 -8.56 -11.47
N ARG A 28 17.35 -7.48 -10.99
CA ARG A 28 16.55 -6.31 -10.59
C ARG A 28 15.87 -5.80 -11.86
N ILE A 29 14.75 -6.41 -12.28
CA ILE A 29 13.97 -6.11 -13.50
C ILE A 29 14.01 -4.62 -13.78
N GLY A 30 14.74 -4.15 -14.81
CA GLY A 30 14.71 -2.74 -15.26
C GLY A 30 14.45 -1.73 -14.15
N SER A 31 15.10 -1.93 -12.99
CA SER A 31 14.51 -1.48 -11.71
C SER A 31 14.53 0.03 -11.63
N SER A 32 15.40 0.69 -12.37
CA SER A 32 15.48 2.15 -12.47
C SER A 32 14.28 2.76 -13.16
N GLU A 33 13.81 2.22 -14.30
CA GLU A 33 12.72 2.84 -15.05
C GLU A 33 11.38 2.69 -14.31
N LEU A 34 11.06 1.49 -13.84
CA LEU A 34 9.86 1.27 -13.04
C LEU A 34 9.93 2.06 -11.73
N ARG A 35 11.11 2.10 -11.08
CA ARG A 35 11.31 2.89 -9.87
C ARG A 35 11.15 4.38 -10.14
N GLN A 36 11.70 4.90 -11.25
CA GLN A 36 11.53 6.29 -11.64
C GLN A 36 10.06 6.63 -11.92
N LYS A 37 9.30 5.75 -12.58
CA LYS A 37 7.86 5.95 -12.78
C LYS A 37 7.09 5.98 -11.45
N ILE A 38 7.42 5.08 -10.52
CA ILE A 38 6.82 5.05 -9.18
C ILE A 38 7.19 6.31 -8.39
N ASP A 39 8.47 6.70 -8.41
CA ASP A 39 8.97 7.86 -7.67
C ASP A 39 8.35 9.15 -8.24
N ALA A 40 8.30 9.32 -9.57
CA ALA A 40 7.65 10.46 -10.23
C ALA A 40 6.14 10.54 -9.92
N ALA A 41 5.43 9.41 -9.98
CA ALA A 41 4.01 9.37 -9.60
C ALA A 41 3.82 9.68 -8.10
N SER A 42 4.73 9.21 -7.25
CA SER A 42 4.71 9.50 -5.81
C SER A 42 4.92 10.99 -5.54
N GLU A 43 5.86 11.63 -6.23
CA GLU A 43 6.10 13.07 -6.15
C GLU A 43 4.88 13.89 -6.58
N GLU A 44 4.22 13.52 -7.69
CA GLU A 44 3.00 14.19 -8.14
C GLU A 44 1.87 14.11 -7.10
N ILE A 45 1.68 12.92 -6.51
CA ILE A 45 0.68 12.71 -5.45
C ILE A 45 1.04 13.53 -4.21
N ASN A 46 2.32 13.57 -3.82
CA ASN A 46 2.78 14.32 -2.66
C ASN A 46 2.67 15.84 -2.85
N ALA A 47 2.95 16.35 -4.06
CA ALA A 47 2.85 17.78 -4.39
C ALA A 47 1.43 18.33 -4.19
N ARG A 48 0.40 17.49 -4.37
CA ARG A 48 -1.00 17.85 -4.12
C ARG A 48 -1.35 17.92 -2.62
N ASN A 49 -0.39 17.65 -1.73
CA ASN A 49 -0.48 17.75 -0.27
C ASN A 49 -1.71 17.04 0.32
N PHE A 50 -2.01 15.83 -0.18
CA PHE A 50 -3.17 15.04 0.22
C PHE A 50 -3.14 14.55 1.67
N ALA A 51 -2.05 14.75 2.41
CA ALA A 51 -1.88 14.27 3.78
C ALA A 51 -3.06 14.64 4.69
N ARG A 52 -3.61 15.85 4.54
CA ARG A 52 -4.79 16.28 5.31
C ARG A 52 -6.06 15.52 4.91
N LEU A 53 -6.26 15.27 3.62
CA LEU A 53 -7.41 14.54 3.10
C LEU A 53 -7.36 13.06 3.48
N VAL A 54 -6.18 12.44 3.41
CA VAL A 54 -5.95 11.04 3.84
C VAL A 54 -6.23 10.90 5.33
N LYS A 55 -5.69 11.79 6.18
CA LYS A 55 -5.97 11.78 7.63
C LYS A 55 -7.47 11.91 7.92
N ARG A 56 -8.16 12.84 7.27
CA ARG A 56 -9.61 13.03 7.44
C ARG A 56 -10.41 11.81 6.99
N SER A 57 -10.07 11.25 5.83
CA SER A 57 -10.72 10.07 5.27
C SER A 57 -10.53 8.85 6.18
N PHE A 58 -9.32 8.65 6.69
CA PHE A 58 -9.00 7.57 7.62
C PHE A 58 -9.85 7.65 8.90
N VAL A 59 -9.88 8.80 9.56
CA VAL A 59 -10.71 9.00 10.77
C VAL A 59 -12.20 8.79 10.47
N ARG A 60 -12.67 9.24 9.30
CA ARG A 60 -14.06 9.01 8.87
C ARG A 60 -14.38 7.52 8.75
N ARG A 61 -13.50 6.76 8.10
CA ARG A 61 -13.63 5.29 7.92
C ARG A 61 -13.57 4.54 9.25
N CYS A 62 -12.66 4.90 10.16
CA CYS A 62 -12.61 4.30 11.50
C CYS A 62 -13.92 4.53 12.27
N ARG A 63 -14.45 5.76 12.25
CA ARG A 63 -15.74 6.07 12.90
C ARG A 63 -16.91 5.30 12.28
N ALA A 64 -16.93 5.15 10.96
CA ALA A 64 -17.95 4.34 10.27
C ALA A 64 -17.87 2.87 10.68
N CYS A 65 -16.66 2.30 10.75
CA CYS A 65 -16.43 0.93 11.22
C CYS A 65 -16.93 0.71 12.66
N ILE A 66 -16.66 1.65 13.57
CA ILE A 66 -17.15 1.60 14.96
C ILE A 66 -18.70 1.62 14.98
N ARG A 67 -19.33 2.53 14.24
CA ARG A 67 -20.81 2.59 14.15
C ARG A 67 -21.41 1.31 13.57
N ALA A 68 -20.71 0.66 12.65
CA ALA A 68 -21.12 -0.61 12.05
C ALA A 68 -20.73 -1.84 12.89
N ALA A 69 -20.15 -1.66 14.09
CA ALA A 69 -19.63 -2.74 14.95
C ALA A 69 -18.72 -3.72 14.18
N GLY A 70 -17.84 -3.21 13.32
CA GLY A 70 -16.91 -4.01 12.52
C GLY A 70 -17.49 -4.63 11.25
N LYS A 71 -18.78 -4.44 10.94
CA LYS A 71 -19.39 -4.88 9.67
C LYS A 71 -19.02 -3.95 8.51
N GLN A 72 -19.30 -4.38 7.28
CA GLN A 72 -19.14 -3.55 6.07
C GLN A 72 -19.84 -2.20 6.22
N PHE A 73 -19.14 -1.12 5.92
CA PHE A 73 -19.58 0.25 6.24
C PHE A 73 -19.52 1.22 5.05
N GLU A 74 -19.33 0.73 3.81
CA GLU A 74 -19.29 1.60 2.61
C GLU A 74 -20.57 2.42 2.43
N HIS A 75 -21.73 1.91 2.87
CA HIS A 75 -23.01 2.64 2.88
C HIS A 75 -23.06 3.83 3.88
N LEU A 76 -22.03 4.00 4.72
CA LEU A 76 -21.90 5.06 5.72
C LEU A 76 -20.80 6.09 5.38
N LEU A 77 -20.18 5.98 4.19
CA LEU A 77 -19.03 6.79 3.75
C LEU A 77 -19.39 7.86 2.72
#